data_AF-A0A660UZV2-F1
#
_entry.id   AF-A0A660UZV2-F1
#
_cell.length_a   1.000
_cell.length_b   1.000
_cell.length_c   1.000
_cell.angle_alpha   90.00
_cell.angle_beta   90.00
_cell.angle_gamma   90.00
#
_symmetry.space_group_name_H-M   'P 1'
#
loop_
_entity.id
_entity.type
_entity.pdbx_description
1 polymer ?
#
loop_
_entity_poly.entity_id
_entity_poly.type
_entity_poly.pdbx_seq_one_letter_code
_entity_poly.pdbx_strand_id
1 'polypeptide(L)' 'MRPAMQFVDLAGQFDSDIHVSHEEQSVDAKSIMQMTMLAATCGTKLCIKAQGADAAEAIEALRELVEVKMFDEAPG' A
#
# COMPACT_ATOMS: atom_id res chain seq x y z
N MET A 1 -8.71 -9.14 4.27
CA MET A 1 -7.78 -9.85 3.35
C MET A 1 -7.74 -9.22 1.95
N ARG A 2 -8.89 -8.82 1.38
CA ARG A 2 -8.97 -8.14 0.06
C ARG A 2 -8.18 -6.82 -0.07
N PRO A 3 -8.07 -5.95 0.97
CA PRO A 3 -7.29 -4.72 0.91
C PRO A 3 -5.81 -4.90 0.55
N ALA A 4 -5.14 -5.80 1.27
CA ALA A 4 -3.71 -6.04 1.10
C ALA A 4 -3.38 -6.64 -0.27
N MET A 5 -4.26 -7.50 -0.81
CA MET A 5 -4.08 -8.05 -2.16
C MET A 5 -4.18 -6.97 -3.24
N GLN A 6 -5.20 -6.11 -3.18
CA GLN A 6 -5.34 -5.00 -4.14
C GLN A 6 -4.14 -4.05 -4.09
N PHE A 7 -3.59 -3.79 -2.89
CA PHE A 7 -2.40 -2.98 -2.73
C PHE A 7 -1.17 -3.63 -3.35
N VAL A 8 -0.96 -4.92 -3.08
CA VAL A 8 0.16 -5.70 -3.62
C VAL A 8 0.09 -5.82 -5.14
N ASP A 9 -1.10 -6.10 -5.68
CA ASP A 9 -1.32 -6.22 -7.12
C ASP A 9 -1.08 -4.89 -7.85
N LEU A 10 -1.41 -3.76 -7.23
CA LEU A 10 -1.12 -2.44 -7.78
C LEU A 10 0.38 -2.09 -7.65
N ALA A 11 0.98 -2.31 -6.48
CA ALA A 11 2.40 -2.07 -6.26
C ALA A 11 3.28 -2.92 -7.19
N GLY A 12 2.85 -4.15 -7.50
CA GLY A 12 3.54 -5.07 -8.39
C GLY A 12 3.54 -4.65 -9.88
N GLN A 13 2.75 -3.65 -10.27
CA GLN A 13 2.74 -3.11 -11.65
C GLN A 13 3.88 -2.12 -11.91
N PHE A 14 4.55 -1.65 -10.87
CA PHE A 14 5.63 -0.68 -10.96
C PHE A 14 6.99 -1.36 -10.80
N ASP A 15 8.00 -0.86 -11.49
CA ASP A 15 9.38 -1.32 -11.36
C ASP A 15 10.07 -0.78 -10.10
N SER A 16 9.58 0.35 -9.57
CA SER A 16 10.09 0.96 -8.33
C SER A 16 10.10 0.02 -7.13
N ASP A 17 11.08 0.20 -6.25
CA ASP A 17 11.07 -0.36 -4.91
C ASP A 17 10.09 0.42 -4.06
N ILE A 18 9.05 -0.24 -3.55
CA ILE A 18 7.96 0.40 -2.82
C ILE A 18 7.87 -0.21 -1.43
N HIS A 19 7.95 0.64 -0.42
CA HIS A 19 7.82 0.27 0.98
C HIS A 19 6.64 1.02 1.62
N VAL A 20 5.92 0.33 2.48
CA VAL A 20 4.87 0.91 3.32
C VAL A 20 5.29 0.79 4.77
N SER A 21 5.15 1.86 5.52
CA SER A 21 5.38 1.84 6.97
C SER A 21 4.20 2.34 7.77
N HIS A 22 4.04 1.72 8.94
CA HIS A 22 3.10 2.09 10.00
C HIS A 22 3.87 2.02 11.32
N GLU A 23 3.94 3.14 12.03
CA GLU A 23 4.77 3.29 13.25
C GLU A 23 6.24 2.90 13.00
N GLU A 24 6.73 1.86 13.68
CA GLU A 24 8.11 1.36 13.56
C GLU A 24 8.25 0.22 12.54
N GLN A 25 7.14 -0.27 11.98
CA GLN A 25 7.15 -1.37 11.02
C GLN A 25 7.19 -0.83 9.60
N SER A 26 8.16 -1.30 8.81
CA SER A 26 8.26 -1.05 7.37
C SER A 26 8.28 -2.38 6.64
N VAL A 27 7.49 -2.48 5.57
CA VAL A 27 7.31 -3.71 4.79
C VAL A 27 7.41 -3.43 3.30
N ASP A 28 7.73 -4.46 2.54
CA ASP A 28 7.67 -4.45 1.08
C ASP A 28 6.19 -4.46 0.62
N ALA A 29 5.82 -3.43 -0.14
CA ALA A 29 4.49 -3.25 -0.71
C ALA A 29 4.09 -4.35 -1.69
N LYS A 30 5.07 -5.03 -2.30
CA LYS A 30 4.87 -6.09 -3.29
C LYS A 30 4.78 -7.49 -2.66
N SER A 31 4.96 -7.59 -1.34
CA SER A 31 4.89 -8.86 -0.61
C SER A 31 3.56 -8.98 0.14
N ILE A 32 2.67 -9.84 -0.35
CA ILE A 32 1.39 -10.12 0.33
C ILE A 32 1.58 -10.57 1.78
N MET A 33 2.60 -11.39 2.06
CA MET A 33 2.91 -11.82 3.42
C MET A 33 3.22 -10.61 4.30
N GLN A 34 4.16 -9.75 3.91
CA GLN A 34 4.56 -8.62 4.74
C GLN A 34 3.43 -7.59 4.87
N MET A 35 2.68 -7.33 3.80
CA MET A 35 1.53 -6.42 3.83
C MET A 35 0.43 -6.91 4.77
N THR A 36 0.18 -8.21 4.85
CA THR A 36 -0.76 -8.75 5.85
C THR A 36 -0.24 -8.66 7.29
N MET A 37 1.07 -8.62 7.49
CA MET A 37 1.72 -8.49 8.80
C MET A 37 1.82 -7.04 9.30
N LEU A 38 1.70 -6.04 8.42
CA LEU A 38 1.72 -4.61 8.78
C LEU A 38 0.56 -4.23 9.73
N ALA A 39 -0.47 -5.07 9.84
CA ALA A 39 -1.60 -4.94 10.78
C ALA A 39 -2.26 -3.55 10.77
N ALA A 40 -2.19 -2.84 9.65
CA ALA A 40 -2.81 -1.54 9.47
C ALA A 40 -4.33 -1.69 9.36
N THR A 41 -5.06 -1.07 10.28
CA THR A 41 -6.52 -1.01 10.27
C THR A 41 -7.01 0.29 9.60
N CYS A 42 -8.27 0.32 9.16
CA CYS A 42 -8.87 1.56 8.66
C CYS A 42 -8.71 2.69 9.69
N GLY A 43 -8.26 3.86 9.20
CA GLY A 43 -7.97 5.04 10.02
C GLY A 43 -6.52 5.17 10.49
N THR A 44 -5.65 4.19 10.23
CA THR A 44 -4.21 4.35 10.49
C THR A 44 -3.52 5.19 9.41
N LYS A 45 -2.47 5.91 9.81
CA LYS A 45 -1.64 6.66 8.86
C LYS A 45 -0.54 5.74 8.33
N LEU A 46 -0.55 5.53 7.02
CA LEU A 46 0.51 4.84 6.31
C LEU A 46 1.48 5.85 5.72
N CYS A 47 2.77 5.52 5.76
CA CYS A 47 3.80 6.23 5.00
C CYS A 47 4.23 5.34 3.84
N ILE A 48 4.10 5.84 2.62
CA ILE A 48 4.49 5.13 1.40
C ILE A 48 5.76 5.78 0.87
N LYS A 49 6.78 4.96 0.62
CA LYS A 49 8.04 5.39 0.02
C LYS A 49 8.30 4.56 -1.23
N ALA A 50 8.48 5.23 -2.36
CA ALA A 50 8.87 4.60 -3.62
C ALA A 50 10.22 5.13 -4.09
N GLN A 51 11.03 4.27 -4.69
CA GLN A 51 12.31 4.64 -5.31
C GLN A 51 12.48 3.90 -6.63
N GLY A 52 12.66 4.67 -7.71
CA GLY A 52 12.73 4.15 -9.07
C GLY A 52 12.27 5.18 -10.09
N ALA A 53 12.23 4.78 -11.35
CA ALA A 53 11.89 5.66 -12.47
C ALA A 53 10.40 6.04 -12.51
N ASP A 54 9.54 5.16 -12.01
CA ASP A 54 8.08 5.28 -11.93
C ASP A 54 7.59 5.52 -10.49
N ALA A 55 8.47 6.03 -9.62
CA ALA A 55 8.17 6.16 -8.19
C ALA A 55 7.05 7.19 -7.92
N ALA A 56 6.97 8.25 -8.72
CA ALA A 56 5.94 9.28 -8.55
C ALA A 56 4.56 8.73 -8.94
N GLU A 57 4.49 8.00 -10.06
CA GLU A 57 3.29 7.32 -10.54
C GLU A 57 2.82 6.26 -9.55
N ALA A 58 3.76 5.48 -8.99
CA ALA A 58 3.47 4.49 -7.96
C ALA A 58 2.87 5.12 -6.69
N ILE A 59 3.44 6.23 -6.21
CA ILE A 59 2.95 6.95 -5.03
C ILE A 59 1.52 7.43 -5.27
N GLU A 60 1.24 8.10 -6.39
CA GLU A 60 -0.09 8.65 -6.67
C GLU A 60 -1.14 7.53 -6.82
N ALA A 61 -0.82 6.46 -7.55
CA ALA A 61 -1.75 5.34 -7.74
C ALA A 61 -2.08 4.63 -6.42
N LEU A 62 -1.07 4.39 -5.57
CA LEU A 62 -1.27 3.75 -4.27
C LEU A 62 -1.99 4.66 -3.28
N ARG A 63 -1.72 5.97 -3.32
CA ARG A 63 -2.46 6.96 -2.55
C ARG A 63 -3.94 6.98 -2.95
N GLU A 64 -4.25 7.01 -4.24
CA GLU A 64 -5.63 6.99 -4.74
C GLU A 64 -6.35 5.70 -4.31
N LEU A 65 -5.67 4.55 -4.35
CA LEU A 65 -6.23 3.29 -3.87
C LEU A 65 -6.64 3.35 -2.39
N VAL A 66 -5.83 3.97 -1.54
CA VAL A 66 -6.10 4.08 -0.10
C VAL A 66 -7.15 5.15 0.22
N GLU A 67 -7.07 6.33 -0.41
CA GLU A 67 -7.94 7.47 -0.09
C GLU A 67 -9.33 7.37 -0.74
N VAL A 68 -9.41 6.93 -2.00
CA VAL A 68 -10.65 6.99 -2.80
C VAL A 68 -11.42 5.68 -2.75
N LYS A 69 -10.71 4.55 -2.78
CA LYS A 69 -11.37 3.24 -2.91
C LYS A 69 -11.74 2.58 -1.59
N MET A 70 -11.29 3.11 -0.44
CA MET A 70 -11.51 2.56 0.92
C MET A 70 -11.67 1.03 0.93
N PHE A 71 -10.77 0.34 0.21
CA PHE A 71 -10.74 -1.10 -0.03
C PHE A 71 -12.09 -1.85 -0.11
N ASP A 72 -13.09 -1.29 -0.79
CA ASP A 72 -14.46 -1.84 -0.87
C ASP A 72 -15.11 -2.16 0.50
N GLU A 73 -14.65 -1.56 1.60
CA GLU A 73 -15.33 -1.62 2.90
C GLU A 73 -16.44 -0.57 2.89
N ALA A 74 -17.69 -1.04 2.86
CA ALA A 74 -18.84 -0.16 3.03
C ALA A 74 -18.71 0.60 4.37
N PRO A 75 -19.06 1.90 4.42
CA PRO A 75 -19.05 2.65 5.66
C PRO A 75 -20.02 1.98 6.65
N GLY A 76 -19.47 1.40 7.72
CA GLY A 76 -20.20 0.78 8.83
C GLY A 76 -20.09 1.62 10.09
#